data_AF-A0A7T1T576-F1
#
_entry.id   AF-A0A7T1T576-F1
#
_cell.length_a   1.000
_cell.length_b   1.000
_cell.length_c   1.000
_cell.angle_alpha   90.00
_cell.angle_beta   90.00
_cell.angle_gamma   90.00
#
_symmetry.space_group_name_H-M   'P 1'
#
loop_
_entity.id
_entity.type
_entity.pdbx_description
1 polymer ?
#
loop_
_entity_poly.entity_id
_entity_poly.type
_entity_poly.pdbx_seq_one_letter_code
_entity_poly.pdbx_strand_id
1 'polypeptide(L)'
;MSTGFEIDITAAERALHRLEECDERMQQARERLKNVGPKTLGTNGLDNACDTFQSEWDDGIKRIEDAAKDIKDRLRTTIDTYKAGEESTAKGFGAK
;
A
#
# COMPACT_ATOMS: atom_id res chain seq x y z
N MET A 1 -23.92 15.07 -11.48
CA MET A 1 -22.57 14.51 -11.68
C MET A 1 -22.60 13.63 -12.91
N SER A 2 -21.62 13.71 -13.81
CA SER A 2 -21.57 12.78 -14.95
C SER A 2 -21.15 11.42 -14.42
N THR A 3 -21.89 10.37 -14.76
CA THR A 3 -21.78 9.01 -14.20
C THR A 3 -20.37 8.42 -14.27
N GLY A 4 -19.54 8.87 -15.22
CA GLY A 4 -18.14 8.46 -15.31
C GLY A 4 -17.29 8.89 -14.10
N PHE A 5 -17.54 10.07 -13.52
CA PHE A 5 -16.74 10.59 -12.41
C PHE A 5 -16.97 9.84 -11.09
N GLU A 6 -18.21 9.43 -10.82
CA GLU A 6 -18.54 8.63 -9.63
C GLU A 6 -17.90 7.22 -9.70
N ILE A 7 -17.84 6.66 -10.91
CA ILE A 7 -17.16 5.39 -11.19
C ILE A 7 -15.66 5.50 -10.92
N ASP A 8 -15.01 6.58 -11.35
CA ASP A 8 -13.57 6.78 -11.17
C ASP A 8 -13.19 6.94 -9.68
N ILE A 9 -13.96 7.70 -8.89
CA ILE A 9 -13.76 7.81 -7.44
C ILE A 9 -13.93 6.44 -6.77
N THR A 10 -15.00 5.72 -7.12
CA THR A 10 -15.27 4.39 -6.56
C THR A 10 -14.17 3.38 -6.92
N ALA A 11 -13.61 3.47 -8.13
CA ALA A 11 -12.49 2.63 -8.57
C ALA A 11 -11.21 2.98 -7.80
N ALA A 12 -10.94 4.27 -7.56
CA ALA A 12 -9.81 4.73 -6.78
C ALA A 12 -9.91 4.30 -5.31
N GLU A 13 -11.09 4.41 -4.68
CA GLU A 13 -11.33 3.93 -3.31
C GLU A 13 -11.14 2.41 -3.19
N ARG A 14 -11.57 1.63 -4.19
CA ARG A 14 -11.29 0.19 -4.24
C ARG A 14 -9.80 -0.13 -4.41
N ALA A 15 -9.09 0.65 -5.21
CA ALA A 15 -7.64 0.48 -5.37
C ALA A 15 -6.91 0.79 -4.05
N LEU A 16 -7.34 1.84 -3.35
CA LEU A 16 -6.82 2.21 -2.02
C LEU A 16 -6.94 1.05 -1.04
N HIS A 17 -8.13 0.46 -0.95
CA HIS A 17 -8.39 -0.65 -0.03
C HIS A 17 -7.54 -1.89 -0.33
N ARG A 18 -7.36 -2.23 -1.61
CA ARG A 18 -6.48 -3.35 -2.01
C ARG A 18 -5.01 -3.10 -1.64
N LEU A 19 -4.55 -1.86 -1.73
CA LEU A 19 -3.19 -1.51 -1.33
C LEU A 19 -3.00 -1.63 0.20
N GLU A 20 -4.02 -1.28 0.98
CA GLU A 20 -4.03 -1.51 2.43
C GLU A 20 -3.94 -3.01 2.78
N GLU A 21 -4.76 -3.84 2.14
CA GLU A 21 -4.69 -5.30 2.33
C GLU A 21 -3.32 -5.88 1.94
N CYS A 22 -2.71 -5.36 0.87
CA CYS A 22 -1.36 -5.74 0.46
C CYS A 22 -0.32 -5.36 1.52
N ASP A 23 -0.38 -4.14 2.06
CA ASP A 23 0.48 -3.65 3.14
C ASP A 23 0.43 -4.57 4.36
N GLU A 24 -0.78 -4.90 4.82
CA GLU A 24 -1.01 -5.78 5.96
C GLU A 24 -0.46 -7.19 5.72
N ARG A 25 -0.70 -7.77 4.54
CA ARG A 25 -0.19 -9.11 4.19
C ARG A 25 1.33 -9.14 4.11
N MET A 26 1.95 -8.06 3.64
CA MET A 26 3.40 -7.90 3.59
C MET A 26 4.02 -7.79 4.99
N GLN A 27 3.41 -7.00 5.89
CA GLN A 27 3.83 -6.94 7.28
C GLN A 27 3.74 -8.31 7.97
N GLN A 28 2.65 -9.06 7.76
CA GLN A 28 2.51 -10.42 8.30
C GLN A 28 3.57 -11.38 7.73
N ALA A 29 3.89 -11.28 6.44
CA ALA A 29 4.93 -12.08 5.82
C ALA A 29 6.32 -11.77 6.43
N ARG A 30 6.62 -10.49 6.67
CA ARG A 30 7.84 -10.03 7.36
C ARG A 30 7.98 -10.62 8.75
N GLU A 31 6.91 -10.56 9.55
CA GLU A 31 6.90 -11.11 10.91
C GLU A 31 7.10 -12.62 10.93
N ARG A 32 6.44 -13.35 10.03
CA ARG A 32 6.62 -14.80 9.88
C ARG A 32 8.06 -15.14 9.52
N LEU A 33 8.67 -14.39 8.61
CA LEU A 33 10.05 -14.63 8.20
C LEU A 33 11.05 -14.44 9.35
N LYS A 34 10.85 -13.38 10.15
CA LYS A 34 11.63 -13.11 11.36
C LYS A 34 11.53 -14.23 12.40
N ASN A 35 10.37 -14.88 12.49
CA ASN A 35 10.14 -15.99 13.41
C ASN A 35 10.82 -17.31 12.97
N VAL A 36 11.20 -17.44 11.69
CA VAL A 36 11.85 -18.63 11.11
C VAL A 36 13.39 -18.51 11.17
N GLY A 37 13.94 -17.65 12.04
CA GLY A 37 15.38 -17.34 12.16
C GLY A 37 16.36 -18.55 12.15
N PRO A 38 17.66 -18.31 11.90
CA PRO A 38 18.69 -19.31 11.57
C PRO A 38 18.97 -20.40 12.64
N LYS A 39 18.27 -20.38 13.77
CA LYS A 39 18.63 -21.12 14.99
C LYS A 39 18.53 -22.66 14.89
N THR A 40 18.22 -23.24 13.73
CA THR A 40 17.94 -24.68 13.59
C THR A 40 18.62 -25.37 12.41
N LEU A 41 19.41 -24.68 11.58
CA LEU A 41 19.95 -25.27 10.34
C LEU A 41 21.35 -25.88 10.48
N GLY A 42 22.10 -25.52 11.52
CA GLY A 42 23.19 -26.33 12.07
C GLY A 42 24.50 -26.31 11.27
N THR A 43 24.65 -25.43 10.28
CA THR A 43 25.93 -25.19 9.60
C THR A 43 26.11 -23.71 9.30
N ASN A 44 27.29 -23.14 9.62
CA ASN A 44 27.60 -21.71 9.48
C ASN A 44 27.29 -21.12 8.10
N GLY A 45 27.46 -21.91 7.03
CA GLY A 45 27.16 -21.47 5.66
C GLY A 45 25.66 -21.37 5.38
N LEU A 46 24.87 -22.31 5.91
CA LEU A 46 23.42 -22.34 5.74
C LEU A 46 22.75 -21.27 6.60
N ASP A 47 23.26 -21.06 7.82
CA ASP A 47 22.80 -20.00 8.72
C ASP A 47 23.05 -18.61 8.12
N ASN A 48 24.25 -18.36 7.57
CA ASN A 48 24.59 -17.08 6.93
C ASN A 48 23.78 -16.82 5.63
N ALA A 49 23.55 -17.86 4.83
CA ALA A 49 22.71 -17.74 3.64
C ALA A 49 21.25 -17.44 4.01
N CYS A 50 20.75 -18.06 5.08
CA CYS A 50 19.42 -17.75 5.61
C CYS A 50 19.34 -16.35 6.18
N ASP A 51 20.34 -15.87 6.93
CA ASP A 51 20.38 -14.49 7.43
C ASP A 51 20.41 -13.46 6.30
N THR A 52 21.22 -13.72 5.26
CA THR A 52 21.29 -12.85 4.07
C THR A 52 19.94 -12.83 3.35
N PHE A 53 19.34 -13.99 3.11
CA PHE A 53 18.02 -14.10 2.49
C PHE A 53 16.96 -13.37 3.33
N GLN A 54 16.97 -13.54 4.66
CA GLN A 54 16.01 -12.89 5.54
C GLN A 54 16.17 -11.37 5.51
N SER A 55 17.40 -10.85 5.50
CA SER A 55 17.68 -9.42 5.42
C SER A 55 17.25 -8.82 4.07
N GLU A 56 17.61 -9.45 2.96
CA GLU A 56 17.23 -8.98 1.62
C GLU A 56 15.72 -9.05 1.40
N TRP A 57 15.07 -10.10 1.92
CA TRP A 57 13.62 -10.25 1.87
C TRP A 57 12.90 -9.22 2.75
N ASP A 58 13.41 -8.93 3.95
CA ASP A 58 12.87 -7.88 4.83
C ASP A 58 12.96 -6.49 4.18
N ASP A 59 14.10 -6.17 3.56
CA ASP A 59 14.29 -4.92 2.81
C ASP A 59 13.37 -4.85 1.59
N GLY A 60 13.27 -5.95 0.81
CA GLY A 60 12.36 -6.04 -0.33
C GLY A 60 10.90 -5.81 0.06
N ILE A 61 10.44 -6.44 1.15
CA ILE A 61 9.10 -6.22 1.69
C ILE A 61 8.90 -4.75 2.10
N LYS A 62 9.83 -4.17 2.85
CA LYS A 62 9.73 -2.76 3.28
C LYS A 62 9.63 -1.79 2.10
N ARG A 63 10.42 -1.99 1.05
CA ARG A 63 10.34 -1.16 -0.16
C ARG A 63 8.98 -1.25 -0.86
N ILE A 64 8.39 -2.45 -0.88
CA ILE A 64 7.05 -2.63 -1.45
C ILE A 64 5.99 -2.00 -0.54
N GLU A 65 6.13 -2.13 0.78
CA GLU A 65 5.30 -1.48 1.80
C GLU A 65 5.29 0.06 1.59
N ASP A 66 6.47 0.66 1.46
CA ASP A 66 6.63 2.10 1.25
C ASP A 66 6.04 2.56 -0.09
N ALA A 67 6.25 1.79 -1.17
CA ALA A 67 5.67 2.09 -2.47
C ALA A 67 4.13 1.99 -2.45
N ALA A 68 3.57 1.00 -1.75
CA ALA A 68 2.14 0.85 -1.58
C ALA A 68 1.55 2.04 -0.81
N LYS A 69 2.22 2.50 0.25
CA LYS A 69 1.84 3.70 1.00
C LYS A 69 1.89 4.97 0.14
N ASP A 70 2.94 5.19 -0.63
CA ASP A 70 3.03 6.37 -1.51
C ASP A 70 1.91 6.37 -2.58
N ILE A 71 1.63 5.22 -3.19
CA ILE A 71 0.50 5.11 -4.14
C ILE A 71 -0.82 5.39 -3.43
N LYS A 72 -1.01 4.85 -2.23
CA LYS A 72 -2.20 5.06 -1.40
C LYS A 72 -2.40 6.55 -1.09
N ASP A 73 -1.36 7.24 -0.65
CA ASP A 73 -1.41 8.66 -0.29
C ASP A 73 -1.72 9.55 -1.49
N ARG A 74 -1.12 9.24 -2.65
CA ARG A 74 -1.40 9.95 -3.91
C ARG A 74 -2.83 9.72 -4.38
N LEU A 75 -3.34 8.49 -4.30
CA LEU A 75 -4.74 8.19 -4.64
C LEU A 75 -5.71 8.92 -3.73
N ARG A 76 -5.44 8.94 -2.42
CA ARG A 76 -6.25 9.67 -1.44
C ARG A 76 -6.27 11.17 -1.73
N THR A 77 -5.09 11.77 -1.95
CA THR A 77 -4.96 13.19 -2.33
C THR A 77 -5.74 13.50 -3.62
N THR A 78 -5.68 12.59 -4.58
CA THR A 78 -6.40 12.70 -5.85
C THR A 78 -7.91 12.72 -5.61
N ILE A 79 -8.44 11.76 -4.84
CA ILE A 79 -9.86 11.70 -4.45
C ILE A 79 -10.29 12.97 -3.71
N ASP A 80 -9.51 13.42 -2.72
CA ASP A 80 -9.83 14.61 -1.92
C ASP A 80 -9.87 15.87 -2.80
N THR A 81 -8.93 15.99 -3.74
CA THR A 81 -8.90 17.09 -4.73
C THR A 81 -10.13 17.05 -5.63
N TYR A 82 -10.53 15.87 -6.10
CA TYR A 82 -11.74 15.71 -6.92
C TYR A 82 -13.00 16.10 -6.14
N LYS A 83 -13.17 15.61 -4.90
CA LYS A 83 -14.32 15.94 -4.04
C LYS A 83 -14.40 17.45 -3.76
N ALA A 84 -13.27 18.10 -3.47
CA ALA A 84 -13.21 19.54 -3.26
C ALA A 84 -13.54 20.34 -4.53
N GLY A 85 -13.06 19.89 -5.69
CA GLY A 85 -13.37 20.49 -6.99
C GLY A 85 -14.87 20.44 -7.31
N GLU A 86 -15.51 19.30 -7.05
CA GLU A 86 -16.97 19.16 -7.21
C GLU A 86 -17.75 20.06 -6.25
N GLU A 87 -17.36 20.13 -4.97
CA GLU A 87 -18.03 21.00 -4.01
C GLU A 87 -17.94 22.48 -4.43
N SER A 88 -16.77 22.91 -4.92
CA SER A 88 -16.58 24.27 -5.44
C SER A 88 -17.45 24.55 -6.68
N THR A 89 -17.56 23.56 -7.58
CA THR A 89 -18.37 23.64 -8.80
C THR A 89 -19.85 23.69 -8.45
N ALA A 90 -20.32 22.82 -7.55
CA ALA A 90 -21.69 22.81 -7.06
C ALA A 90 -22.08 24.13 -6.39
N LYS A 91 -21.19 24.73 -5.58
CA LYS A 91 -21.41 26.06 -4.98
C LYS A 91 -21.43 27.17 -6.02
N GLY A 92 -20.56 27.12 -7.04
CA GLY A 92 -20.50 28.12 -8.10
C GLY A 92 -21.70 28.09 -9.06
N PHE A 93 -22.26 26.90 -9.32
CA PHE A 93 -23.46 26.74 -10.15
C PHE A 93 -24.78 26.82 -9.36
N GLY A 94 -24.77 26.55 -8.05
CA GLY A 94 -25.93 26.72 -7.15
C GLY A 94 -26.14 28.15 -6.66
N ALA A 95 -25.23 29.09 -6.97
CA ALA A 95 -25.35 30.51 -6.65
C ALA A 95 -26.10 31.33 -7.73
N LYS A 96 -27.01 30.70 -8.48
CA LYS A 96 -27.99 31.39 -9.34
C LYS A 96 -29.41 31.05 -8.93
#